data_AF-A0A6I9ZC98-F1
#
_entry.id   AF-A0A6I9ZC98-F1
#
_cell.length_a   1.000
_cell.length_b   1.000
_cell.length_c   1.000
_cell.angle_alpha   90.00
_cell.angle_beta   90.00
_cell.angle_gamma   90.00
#
_symmetry.space_group_name_H-M   'P 1'
#
loop_
_entity.id
_entity.type
_entity.pdbx_description
1 polymer ?
#
loop_
_entity_poly.entity_id
_entity_poly.type
_entity_poly.pdbx_seq_one_letter_code
_entity_poly.pdbx_strand_id
1 'polypeptide(L)'
;MRLYSLSVLYKGDPKVHLLKAAYDVSTFNFFQRARLREFRPFTSQLIAERSALGSRASVKEQEYLCHVYVRSDGLAGVVIADNEYPQRVCFTLLDKVLEEFSRQVSKMDWPSGSPATIGYSALDGYLSKYQNPRDADPMTRVQAELDETKIILHNTMESLLERGEKLDDLVSKSEVLGAQSKAFYKTR
;
A
#
# COMPACT_ATOMS: atom_id res chain seq x y z
N MET A 1 10.94 13.29 -3.64
CA MET A 1 10.56 12.83 -2.27
C MET A 1 9.10 13.16 -1.95
N ARG A 2 8.18 12.23 -2.21
CA ARG A 2 6.75 12.35 -1.90
C ARG A 2 6.12 11.01 -1.57
N LEU A 3 4.98 11.04 -0.88
CA LEU A 3 4.07 9.91 -0.72
C LEU A 3 2.89 10.06 -1.67
N TYR A 4 2.53 9.00 -2.40
CA TYR A 4 1.46 9.01 -3.40
C TYR A 4 0.17 8.38 -2.92
N SER A 5 0.29 7.36 -2.06
CA SER A 5 -0.86 6.72 -1.45
C SER A 5 -0.49 6.02 -0.16
N LEU A 6 -1.46 5.94 0.72
CA LEU A 6 -1.41 5.16 1.94
C LEU A 6 -2.72 4.38 2.04
N SER A 7 -2.64 3.06 2.21
CA SER A 7 -3.80 2.19 2.26
C SER A 7 -3.70 1.17 3.39
N VAL A 8 -4.86 0.84 3.95
CA VAL A 8 -5.04 -0.21 4.94
C VAL A 8 -5.91 -1.28 4.30
N LEU A 9 -5.42 -2.52 4.34
CA LEU A 9 -6.04 -3.69 3.76
C LEU A 9 -6.15 -4.79 4.81
N TYR A 10 -7.05 -5.74 4.57
CA TYR A 10 -7.13 -6.98 5.33
C TYR A 10 -6.81 -8.14 4.41
N LYS A 11 -5.72 -8.83 4.71
CA LYS A 11 -5.33 -10.09 4.06
C LYS A 11 -6.09 -11.23 4.73
N GLY A 12 -7.27 -11.55 4.17
CA GLY A 12 -7.97 -12.78 4.46
C GLY A 12 -7.41 -13.95 3.63
N ASP A 13 -8.06 -15.10 3.77
CA ASP A 13 -7.85 -16.27 2.91
C ASP A 13 -9.19 -16.57 2.19
N PRO A 14 -9.29 -16.47 0.85
CA PRO A 14 -8.24 -16.26 -0.14
C PRO A 14 -8.10 -14.81 -0.65
N LYS A 15 -8.89 -13.85 -0.14
CA LYS A 15 -8.99 -12.49 -0.72
C LYS A 15 -8.40 -11.39 0.18
N VAL A 16 -7.86 -10.36 -0.47
CA VAL A 16 -7.43 -9.12 0.18
C VAL A 16 -8.49 -8.04 0.03
N HIS A 17 -8.97 -7.54 1.17
CA HIS A 17 -10.01 -6.50 1.24
C HIS A 17 -9.37 -5.13 1.45
N LEU A 18 -9.67 -4.17 0.58
CA LEU A 18 -9.29 -2.78 0.82
C LEU A 18 -10.22 -2.18 1.88
N LEU A 19 -9.69 -1.81 3.04
CA LEU A 19 -10.48 -1.24 4.14
C LEU A 19 -10.57 0.28 4.01
N LYS A 20 -9.43 0.94 3.77
CA LYS A 20 -9.36 2.39 3.58
C LYS A 20 -8.14 2.77 2.75
N ALA A 21 -8.23 3.87 2.02
CA ALA A 21 -7.10 4.41 1.27
C ALA A 21 -7.19 5.93 1.20
N ALA A 22 -6.01 6.57 1.27
CA ALA A 22 -5.78 7.98 1.05
C ALA A 22 -4.83 8.13 -0.14
N TYR A 23 -5.04 9.17 -0.95
CA TYR A 23 -4.27 9.38 -2.17
C TYR A 23 -3.86 10.85 -2.29
N ASP A 24 -2.58 11.08 -2.63
CA ASP A 24 -2.13 12.37 -3.12
C ASP A 24 -2.01 12.30 -4.65
N VAL A 25 -2.80 13.13 -5.32
CA VAL A 25 -2.84 13.27 -6.79
C VAL A 25 -2.50 14.68 -7.24
N SER A 26 -2.10 15.56 -6.31
CA SER A 26 -1.84 16.98 -6.58
C SER A 26 -0.80 17.20 -7.68
N THR A 27 0.17 16.29 -7.77
CA THR A 27 1.36 16.38 -8.61
C THR A 27 1.17 15.86 -10.03
N PHE A 28 0.06 15.20 -10.32
CA PHE A 28 -0.17 14.58 -11.63
C PHE A 28 -1.00 15.48 -12.53
N ASN A 29 -0.69 15.49 -13.82
CA ASN A 29 -1.54 16.17 -14.80
C ASN A 29 -2.91 15.50 -14.86
N PHE A 30 -3.97 16.24 -15.23
CA PHE A 30 -5.36 15.75 -15.24
C PHE A 30 -5.54 14.35 -15.87
N PHE A 31 -4.85 14.08 -17.00
CA PHE A 31 -4.88 12.76 -17.66
C PHE A 31 -4.08 11.66 -16.95
N GLN A 32 -3.02 12.01 -16.22
CA GLN A 32 -2.23 11.07 -15.39
C GLN A 32 -2.97 10.71 -14.09
N ARG A 33 -3.77 11.64 -13.54
CA ARG A 33 -4.60 11.40 -12.33
C ARG A 33 -5.56 10.24 -12.52
N ALA A 34 -6.19 10.13 -13.69
CA ALA A 34 -7.10 9.02 -14.00
C ALA A 34 -6.38 7.66 -14.00
N ARG A 35 -5.18 7.58 -14.58
CA ARG A 35 -4.36 6.34 -14.64
C ARG A 35 -3.95 5.84 -13.26
N LEU A 36 -3.56 6.76 -12.38
CA LEU A 36 -3.00 6.44 -11.07
C LEU A 36 -4.05 6.16 -10.01
N ARG A 37 -5.27 6.68 -10.18
CA ARG A 37 -6.37 6.47 -9.24
C ARG A 37 -6.79 5.00 -9.15
N GLU A 38 -6.71 4.26 -10.27
CA GLU A 38 -7.15 2.86 -10.31
C GLU A 38 -5.97 1.87 -10.19
N PHE A 39 -4.80 2.22 -10.70
CA PHE A 39 -3.64 1.32 -10.63
C PHE A 39 -3.09 1.16 -9.21
N ARG A 40 -3.09 2.22 -8.38
CA ARG A 40 -2.58 2.18 -7.00
C ARG A 40 -3.33 1.21 -6.07
N PRO A 41 -4.68 1.20 -6.03
CA PRO A 41 -5.39 0.19 -5.25
C PRO A 41 -5.13 -1.24 -5.74
N PHE A 42 -5.04 -1.47 -7.06
CA PHE A 42 -4.65 -2.76 -7.62
C PHE A 42 -3.24 -3.18 -7.16
N THR A 43 -2.24 -2.30 -7.30
CA THR A 43 -0.88 -2.54 -6.84
C THR A 43 -0.84 -2.83 -5.34
N SER A 44 -1.57 -2.06 -4.53
CA SER A 44 -1.61 -2.27 -3.08
C SER A 44 -2.20 -3.63 -2.71
N GLN A 45 -3.29 -4.04 -3.37
CA GLN A 45 -3.89 -5.36 -3.17
C GLN A 45 -2.97 -6.49 -3.60
N LEU A 46 -2.38 -6.41 -4.80
CA LEU A 46 -1.47 -7.42 -5.32
C LEU A 46 -0.26 -7.63 -4.41
N ILE A 47 0.38 -6.54 -3.97
CA ILE A 47 1.54 -6.62 -3.07
C ILE A 47 1.13 -7.27 -1.74
N ALA A 48 0.01 -6.86 -1.14
CA ALA A 48 -0.47 -7.44 0.12
C ALA A 48 -0.88 -8.92 -0.04
N GLU A 49 -1.42 -9.31 -1.20
CA GLU A 49 -1.78 -10.69 -1.54
C GLU A 49 -0.54 -11.59 -1.69
N ARG A 50 0.54 -11.08 -2.27
CA ARG A 50 1.78 -11.83 -2.49
C ARG A 50 2.75 -11.79 -1.29
N SER A 51 2.53 -10.89 -0.34
CA SER A 51 3.35 -10.80 0.88
C SER A 51 2.91 -11.79 1.96
N ALA A 52 3.85 -12.41 2.66
CA ALA A 52 3.54 -13.35 3.74
C ALA A 52 3.00 -12.64 5.00
N LEU A 53 2.22 -13.35 5.83
CA LEU A 53 1.81 -12.84 7.15
C LEU A 53 3.04 -12.59 8.04
N GLY A 54 3.03 -11.48 8.78
CA GLY A 54 4.13 -11.09 9.66
C GLY A 54 5.37 -10.60 8.92
N SER A 55 5.28 -10.24 7.64
CA SER A 55 6.41 -9.81 6.82
C SER A 55 6.36 -8.33 6.45
N ARG A 56 7.55 -7.76 6.23
CA ARG A 56 7.76 -6.42 5.68
C ARG A 56 8.50 -6.56 4.36
N ALA A 57 8.00 -5.90 3.32
CA ALA A 57 8.62 -5.91 2.01
C ALA A 57 8.60 -4.54 1.35
N SER A 58 9.53 -4.31 0.43
CA SER A 58 9.58 -3.15 -0.45
C SER A 58 9.65 -3.64 -1.89
N VAL A 59 8.80 -3.10 -2.75
CA VAL A 59 8.69 -3.48 -4.16
C VAL A 59 8.99 -2.25 -4.97
N LYS A 60 10.11 -2.28 -5.71
CA LYS A 60 10.47 -1.22 -6.63
C LYS A 60 9.71 -1.44 -7.94
N GLU A 61 9.16 -0.36 -8.49
CA GLU A 61 8.48 -0.36 -9.78
C GLU A 61 8.77 0.98 -10.47
N GLN A 62 9.68 0.96 -11.44
CA GLN A 62 10.17 2.17 -12.12
C GLN A 62 10.74 3.19 -11.10
N GLU A 63 10.18 4.40 -11.05
CA GLU A 63 10.55 5.48 -10.14
C GLU A 63 9.85 5.40 -8.76
N TYR A 64 8.93 4.44 -8.60
CA TYR A 64 8.14 4.27 -7.39
C TYR A 64 8.68 3.15 -6.52
N LEU A 65 8.51 3.31 -5.21
CA LEU A 65 8.80 2.30 -4.21
C LEU A 65 7.54 2.05 -3.37
N CYS A 66 7.08 0.81 -3.37
CA CYS A 66 5.91 0.39 -2.63
C CYS A 66 6.36 -0.38 -1.39
N HIS A 67 6.11 0.16 -0.21
CA HIS A 67 6.41 -0.51 1.05
C HIS A 67 5.15 -1.14 1.61
N VAL A 68 5.24 -2.40 2.03
CA VAL A 68 4.15 -3.17 2.60
C VAL A 68 4.56 -3.74 3.95
N TYR A 69 3.64 -3.66 4.91
CA TYR A 69 3.72 -4.40 6.15
C TYR A 69 2.44 -5.21 6.33
N VAL A 70 2.57 -6.53 6.37
CA VAL A 70 1.47 -7.44 6.69
C VAL A 70 1.67 -7.97 8.10
N ARG A 71 0.78 -7.63 9.02
CA ARG A 71 0.79 -8.15 10.40
C ARG A 71 0.40 -9.61 10.44
N SER A 72 0.75 -10.29 11.54
CA SER A 72 0.39 -11.69 11.78
C SER A 72 -1.13 -11.92 11.92
N ASP A 73 -1.89 -10.88 12.26
CA ASP A 73 -3.35 -10.92 12.39
C ASP A 73 -4.12 -10.62 11.09
N GLY A 74 -3.40 -10.49 9.96
CA GLY A 74 -3.95 -10.25 8.63
C GLY A 74 -4.13 -8.77 8.28
N LEU A 75 -3.93 -7.84 9.23
CA LEU A 75 -4.01 -6.41 8.92
C LEU A 75 -2.76 -5.97 8.16
N ALA A 76 -2.94 -5.33 7.00
CA ALA A 76 -1.87 -4.93 6.11
C ALA A 76 -1.91 -3.43 5.83
N GLY A 77 -0.74 -2.81 5.74
CA GLY A 77 -0.57 -1.43 5.32
C GLY A 77 0.33 -1.36 4.10
N VAL A 78 -0.04 -0.53 3.11
CA VAL A 78 0.78 -0.26 1.94
C VAL A 78 0.96 1.24 1.78
N VAL A 79 2.19 1.68 1.57
CA VAL A 79 2.53 3.05 1.20
C VAL A 79 3.32 3.06 -0.09
N ILE A 80 2.91 3.92 -1.04
CA ILE A 80 3.61 4.11 -2.32
C ILE A 80 4.29 5.48 -2.27
N ALA A 81 5.59 5.50 -2.52
CA ALA A 81 6.42 6.69 -2.42
C ALA A 81 7.38 6.80 -3.61
N ASP A 82 8.05 7.94 -3.74
CA ASP A 82 9.26 8.05 -4.56
C ASP A 82 10.37 7.16 -4.00
N ASN A 83 11.26 6.66 -4.86
CA ASN A 83 12.47 5.94 -4.45
C ASN A 83 13.39 6.73 -3.49
N GLU A 84 13.35 8.06 -3.53
CA GLU A 84 14.15 8.90 -2.63
C GLU A 84 13.54 9.03 -1.22
N TYR A 85 12.27 8.67 -1.04
CA TYR A 85 11.60 8.81 0.25
C TYR A 85 12.18 7.81 1.27
N PRO A 86 12.49 8.21 2.52
CA PRO A 86 13.23 7.34 3.42
C PRO A 86 12.38 6.13 3.83
N GLN A 87 12.84 4.93 3.46
CA GLN A 87 12.18 3.66 3.77
C GLN A 87 11.82 3.52 5.25
N ARG A 88 12.70 3.96 6.16
CA ARG A 88 12.46 3.92 7.61
C ARG A 88 11.21 4.70 8.02
N VAL A 89 11.00 5.86 7.40
CA VAL A 89 9.83 6.71 7.68
C VAL A 89 8.56 6.06 7.13
N CYS A 90 8.63 5.39 5.98
CA CYS A 90 7.52 4.60 5.44
C CYS A 90 7.06 3.51 6.41
N PHE A 91 7.98 2.67 6.90
CA PHE A 91 7.60 1.60 7.84
C PHE A 91 7.12 2.14 9.19
N THR A 92 7.74 3.22 9.70
CA THR A 92 7.25 3.90 10.90
C THR A 92 5.81 4.42 10.73
N LEU A 93 5.50 4.97 9.57
CA LEU A 93 4.14 5.39 9.22
C LEU A 93 3.18 4.20 9.18
N LEU A 94 3.57 3.09 8.55
CA LEU A 94 2.75 1.88 8.48
C LEU A 94 2.46 1.32 9.88
N ASP A 95 3.45 1.23 10.76
CA ASP A 95 3.26 0.74 12.13
C ASP A 95 2.26 1.61 12.90
N LYS A 96 2.42 2.94 12.88
CA LYS A 96 1.49 3.87 13.55
C LYS A 96 0.07 3.75 13.03
N VAL A 97 -0.10 3.75 11.70
CA VAL A 97 -1.42 3.69 11.06
C VAL A 97 -2.12 2.38 11.37
N LEU A 98 -1.42 1.25 11.29
CA LEU A 98 -2.01 -0.05 11.58
C LEU A 98 -2.35 -0.21 13.06
N GLU A 99 -1.52 0.32 13.97
CA GLU A 99 -1.81 0.33 15.40
C GLU A 99 -3.08 1.14 15.68
N GLU A 100 -3.14 2.40 15.23
CA GLU A 100 -4.29 3.27 15.46
C GLU A 100 -5.57 2.73 14.80
N PHE A 101 -5.48 2.24 13.56
CA PHE A 101 -6.60 1.63 12.87
C PHE A 101 -7.19 0.47 13.68
N SER A 102 -6.34 -0.41 14.20
CA SER A 102 -6.78 -1.56 15.00
C SER A 102 -7.40 -1.18 16.35
N ARG A 103 -7.16 0.04 16.84
CA ARG A 103 -7.81 0.59 18.05
C ARG A 103 -9.19 1.18 17.76
N GLN A 104 -9.42 1.69 16.56
CA GLN A 104 -10.68 2.36 16.18
C GLN A 104 -11.65 1.43 15.45
N VAL A 105 -11.16 0.46 14.69
CA VAL A 105 -11.96 -0.42 13.85
C VAL A 105 -11.83 -1.85 14.36
N SER A 106 -12.96 -2.43 14.77
CA SER A 106 -12.99 -3.80 15.31
C SER A 106 -12.51 -4.81 14.27
N LYS A 107 -11.76 -5.81 14.73
CA LYS A 107 -11.29 -6.93 13.90
C LYS A 107 -12.43 -7.71 13.24
N MET A 108 -13.63 -7.68 13.82
CA MET A 108 -14.81 -8.34 13.24
C MET A 108 -15.29 -7.66 11.96
N ASP A 109 -14.97 -6.38 11.76
CA ASP A 109 -15.42 -5.59 10.60
C ASP A 109 -14.45 -5.71 9.41
N TRP A 110 -13.25 -6.24 9.62
CA TRP A 110 -12.23 -6.31 8.57
C TRP A 110 -12.59 -7.26 7.40
N PRO A 111 -13.13 -8.49 7.63
CA PRO A 111 -13.42 -9.41 6.53
C PRO A 111 -14.50 -8.95 5.55
N SER A 112 -15.45 -8.12 6.00
CA SER A 112 -16.53 -7.54 5.19
C SER A 112 -16.34 -6.04 4.93
N GLY A 113 -15.19 -5.50 5.36
CA GLY A 113 -14.88 -4.09 5.29
C GLY A 113 -14.68 -3.59 3.87
N SER A 114 -15.06 -2.33 3.65
CA SER A 114 -14.84 -1.60 2.41
C SER A 114 -14.57 -0.13 2.72
N PRO A 115 -14.03 0.66 1.77
CA PRO A 115 -13.80 2.09 2.00
C PRO A 115 -15.06 2.88 2.38
N ALA A 116 -16.24 2.39 1.99
CA ALA A 116 -17.54 2.99 2.28
C ALA A 116 -18.09 2.63 3.67
N THR A 117 -17.77 1.43 4.19
CA THR A 117 -18.29 0.93 5.48
C THR A 117 -17.35 1.23 6.65
N ILE A 118 -16.05 1.32 6.38
CA ILE A 118 -15.03 1.56 7.42
C ILE A 118 -14.94 3.05 7.76
N GLY A 119 -15.39 3.39 8.96
CA GLY A 119 -15.38 4.74 9.53
C GLY A 119 -14.01 5.17 10.09
N TYR A 120 -12.98 5.19 9.25
CA TYR A 120 -11.63 5.67 9.62
C TYR A 120 -11.25 6.88 8.75
N SER A 121 -11.01 8.05 9.37
CA SER A 121 -10.73 9.31 8.66
C SER A 121 -9.32 9.86 8.86
N ALA A 122 -8.51 9.27 9.75
CA ALA A 122 -7.17 9.78 10.06
C ALA A 122 -6.15 9.56 8.92
N LEU A 123 -6.45 8.67 7.97
CA LEU A 123 -5.51 8.25 6.92
C LEU A 123 -5.03 9.41 6.03
N ASP A 124 -5.94 10.33 5.64
CA ASP A 124 -5.60 11.51 4.84
C ASP A 124 -4.71 12.49 5.63
N GLY A 125 -4.97 12.65 6.93
CA GLY A 125 -4.15 13.46 7.83
C GLY A 125 -2.73 12.91 7.95
N TYR A 126 -2.58 11.60 8.08
CA TYR A 126 -1.28 10.93 8.09
C TYR A 126 -0.54 11.09 6.77
N LEU A 127 -1.20 10.85 5.64
CA LEU A 127 -0.59 11.01 4.32
C LEU A 127 -0.09 12.44 4.09
N SER A 128 -0.85 13.44 4.55
CA SER A 128 -0.47 14.86 4.45
C SER A 128 0.69 15.23 5.38
N LYS A 129 0.61 14.86 6.67
CA LYS A 129 1.66 15.12 7.67
C LYS A 129 3.00 14.51 7.25
N TYR A 130 2.97 13.30 6.69
CA TYR A 130 4.16 12.58 6.27
C TYR A 130 4.65 12.95 4.86
N GLN A 131 4.08 13.95 4.18
CA GLN A 131 4.74 14.48 2.97
C GLN A 131 6.13 15.07 3.28
N ASN A 132 6.32 15.58 4.50
CA ASN A 132 7.61 15.98 5.01
C ASN A 132 8.14 14.93 5.99
N PRO A 133 9.19 14.15 5.62
CA PRO A 133 9.75 13.12 6.49
C PRO A 133 10.25 13.63 7.85
N ARG A 134 10.53 14.93 7.99
CA ARG A 134 10.99 15.54 9.25
C ARG A 134 9.87 15.69 10.28
N ASP A 135 8.62 15.74 9.82
CA ASP A 135 7.44 15.84 10.67
C ASP A 135 6.99 14.45 11.18
N ALA A 136 7.68 13.39 10.74
CA ALA A 136 7.51 12.06 11.30
C ALA A 136 8.05 12.03 12.75
N ASP A 137 7.17 11.84 13.73
CA ASP A 137 7.60 11.87 15.13
C ASP A 137 8.63 10.74 15.39
N PRO A 138 9.80 11.04 15.99
CA PRO A 138 10.82 10.05 16.29
C PRO A 138 10.33 9.13 17.40
N MET A 139 9.70 8.01 17.04
CA MET A 139 9.43 6.91 17.97
C MET A 139 10.69 6.07 18.11
N THR A 140 11.52 6.37 19.11
CA THR A 140 12.77 5.65 19.40
C THR A 140 12.58 4.13 19.52
N ARG A 141 11.41 3.65 19.97
CA ARG A 141 11.09 2.22 20.08
C ARG A 141 10.87 1.54 18.72
N VAL A 142 10.04 2.14 17.86
CA VAL A 142 9.80 1.64 16.50
C VAL A 142 11.10 1.66 15.70
N GLN A 143 11.96 2.66 15.93
CA GLN A 143 13.26 2.75 15.29
C GLN A 143 14.16 1.53 15.58
N ALA A 144 14.20 1.07 16.84
CA ALA A 144 14.99 -0.10 17.22
C ALA A 144 14.44 -1.40 16.61
N GLU A 145 13.11 -1.57 16.61
CA GLU A 145 12.46 -2.76 16.03
C GLU A 145 12.66 -2.85 14.51
N LEU A 146 12.63 -1.71 13.80
CA LEU A 146 12.85 -1.66 12.35
C LEU A 146 14.29 -1.97 11.96
N ASP A 147 15.28 -1.62 12.79
CA ASP A 147 16.68 -1.91 12.51
C ASP A 147 17.01 -3.41 12.67
N GLU A 148 16.28 -4.13 13.52
CA GLU A 148 16.38 -5.59 13.69
C GLU A 148 15.53 -6.38 12.69
N THR A 149 14.52 -5.74 12.08
CA THR A 149 13.59 -6.43 11.17
C THR A 149 14.16 -6.57 9.76
N LYS A 150 14.20 -7.80 9.25
CA LYS A 150 14.52 -8.06 7.84
C LYS A 150 13.40 -7.56 6.93
N ILE A 151 13.73 -6.63 6.03
CA ILE A 151 12.82 -6.14 4.98
C ILE A 151 13.17 -6.85 3.68
N ILE A 152 12.18 -7.53 3.08
CA ILE A 152 12.35 -8.21 1.80
C ILE A 152 12.34 -7.17 0.68
N LEU A 153 13.31 -7.20 -0.23
CA LEU A 153 13.39 -6.28 -1.36
C LEU A 153 13.08 -7.00 -2.67
N HIS A 154 12.09 -6.50 -3.37
CA HIS A 154 11.67 -6.91 -4.70
C HIS A 154 12.06 -5.81 -5.69
N ASN A 155 12.83 -6.15 -6.73
CA ASN A 155 13.31 -5.16 -7.70
C ASN A 155 12.23 -4.71 -8.70
N THR A 156 11.25 -5.58 -8.96
CA THR A 156 10.14 -5.34 -9.88
C THR A 156 8.87 -6.03 -9.39
N MET A 157 7.70 -5.58 -9.87
CA MET A 157 6.42 -6.23 -9.58
C MET A 157 6.39 -7.70 -10.03
N GLU A 158 7.07 -8.04 -11.12
CA GLU A 158 7.11 -9.42 -11.65
C GLU A 158 7.74 -10.40 -10.66
N SER A 159 8.62 -9.93 -9.76
CA SER A 159 9.23 -10.79 -8.75
C SER A 159 8.25 -11.27 -7.66
N LEU A 160 7.05 -10.69 -7.60
CA LEU A 160 5.95 -11.16 -6.75
C LEU A 160 5.06 -12.21 -7.43
N LEU A 161 5.22 -12.42 -8.73
CA LEU A 161 4.37 -13.30 -9.52
C LEU A 161 4.85 -14.75 -9.48
N GLU A 162 3.92 -15.67 -9.65
CA GLU A 162 4.24 -17.09 -9.77
C GLU A 162 4.85 -17.42 -11.13
N ARG A 163 5.56 -18.56 -11.20
CA ARG A 163 6.18 -19.00 -12.46
C ARG A 163 5.12 -19.22 -13.53
N GLY A 164 5.18 -18.43 -14.60
CA GLY A 164 4.24 -18.49 -15.73
C GLY A 164 3.05 -17.53 -15.61
N GLU A 165 2.95 -16.79 -14.51
CA GLU A 165 1.98 -15.71 -14.35
C GLU A 165 2.51 -14.42 -14.98
N LYS A 166 1.63 -13.66 -15.64
CA LYS A 166 1.95 -12.36 -16.25
C LYS A 166 1.14 -11.26 -15.59
N LEU A 167 1.78 -10.12 -15.35
CA LEU A 167 1.11 -8.94 -14.81
C LEU A 167 -0.07 -8.50 -15.70
N ASP A 168 0.09 -8.61 -17.02
CA ASP A 168 -0.93 -8.27 -18.01
C ASP A 168 -2.22 -9.10 -17.87
N ASP A 169 -2.08 -10.37 -17.48
CA ASP A 169 -3.21 -11.27 -17.26
C ASP A 169 -3.94 -10.90 -15.97
N LEU A 170 -3.19 -10.54 -14.93
CA LEU A 170 -3.74 -10.04 -13.66
C LEU A 170 -4.48 -8.71 -13.85
N VAL A 171 -3.89 -7.77 -14.60
CA VAL A 171 -4.52 -6.49 -14.95
C VAL A 171 -5.81 -6.74 -15.73
N SER A 172 -5.79 -7.66 -16.71
CA SER A 172 -6.96 -7.97 -17.52
C SER A 172 -8.10 -8.59 -16.70
N LYS A 173 -7.78 -9.44 -15.70
CA LYS A 173 -8.74 -10.12 -14.83
C LYS A 173 -9.21 -9.28 -13.64
N SER A 174 -8.49 -8.23 -13.27
CA SER A 174 -8.80 -7.40 -12.09
C SER A 174 -10.21 -6.79 -12.15
N GLU A 175 -10.99 -6.94 -11.08
CA GLU A 175 -12.29 -6.25 -10.91
C GLU A 175 -12.12 -4.82 -10.39
N VAL A 176 -10.92 -4.47 -9.94
CA VAL A 176 -10.57 -3.17 -9.34
C VAL A 176 -10.26 -2.13 -10.41
N LEU A 177 -9.75 -2.58 -11.57
CA LEU A 177 -9.43 -1.73 -12.71
C LEU A 177 -10.62 -1.61 -13.65
N GLY A 178 -11.03 -0.38 -13.96
CA GLY A 178 -12.05 -0.12 -14.98
C GLY A 178 -11.56 -0.47 -16.38
N ALA A 179 -12.50 -0.68 -17.31
CA ALA A 179 -12.19 -1.02 -18.71
C ALA A 179 -11.24 -0.01 -19.38
N GLN A 180 -11.40 1.27 -19.06
CA GLN A 180 -10.54 2.34 -19.55
C GLN A 180 -9.10 2.22 -19.04
N SER A 181 -8.90 1.92 -17.75
CA SER A 181 -7.57 1.72 -17.16
C SER A 181 -6.87 0.47 -17.71
N LYS A 182 -7.62 -0.62 -17.95
CA LYS A 182 -7.10 -1.83 -18.60
C LYS A 182 -6.64 -1.55 -20.03
N ALA A 183 -7.43 -0.81 -20.82
CA ALA A 183 -7.06 -0.41 -22.17
C ALA A 183 -5.80 0.46 -22.17
N PHE A 184 -5.69 1.40 -21.23
CA PHE A 184 -4.52 2.26 -21.09
C PHE A 184 -3.24 1.51 -20.70
N TYR A 185 -3.32 0.50 -19.84
CA TYR A 185 -2.16 -0.33 -19.48
C TYR A 185 -1.58 -1.05 -20.71
N LYS A 186 -2.46 -1.53 -21.62
CA LYS A 186 -2.06 -2.21 -22.87
C LYS A 186 -1.48 -1.28 -23.94
N THR A 187 -1.57 0.05 -23.78
CA THR A 187 -1.07 1.03 -24.76
C THR A 187 0.37 1.49 -24.43
N ARG A 188 1.10 0.71 -23.61
CA ARG A 188 2.54 0.88 -23.36
C ARG A 188 3.38 0.26 -24.47
#